data_AF-A0A381Z6Y3-F1
#
_entry.id   AF-A0A381Z6Y3-F1
#
_cell.length_a   1.000
_cell.length_b   1.000
_cell.length_c   1.000
_cell.angle_alpha   90.00
_cell.angle_beta   90.00
_cell.angle_gamma   90.00
#
_symmetry.space_group_name_H-M   'P 1'
#
loop_
_entity.id
_entity.type
_entity.pdbx_description
1 polymer ?
#
loop_
_entity_poly.entity_id
_entity_poly.type
_entity_poly.pdbx_seq_one_letter_code
_entity_poly.pdbx_strand_id
1 'polypeptide(L)' 'MVIMKNKKILITGITGLVGSVLKEGLKSEFDVTGIDLKDSADVQTLVADSTKLDEITPAFEGVDTVIDLA' A
#
# COMPACT_ATOMS: atom_id res chain seq x y z
N MET A 1 12.94 25.41 -7.74
CA MET A 1 11.95 24.75 -6.88
C MET A 1 12.06 23.25 -7.15
N VAL A 2 12.67 22.49 -6.25
CA VAL A 2 12.71 21.03 -6.37
C VAL A 2 11.41 20.52 -5.79
N ILE A 3 10.58 19.89 -6.61
CA ILE A 3 9.38 19.21 -6.13
C ILE A 3 9.89 17.92 -5.50
N MET A 4 9.96 17.85 -4.17
CA MET A 4 10.26 16.60 -3.49
C MET A 4 9.03 15.71 -3.70
N LYS A 5 9.15 14.65 -4.51
CA LYS A 5 8.08 13.66 -4.65
C LYS A 5 8.03 12.86 -3.35
N ASN A 6 6.87 12.82 -2.70
CA ASN A 6 6.64 11.87 -1.61
C ASN A 6 6.86 10.46 -2.16
N LYS A 7 7.62 9.62 -1.45
CA LYS A 7 7.85 8.24 -1.89
C LYS A 7 6.52 7.48 -1.90
N LYS A 8 6.35 6.63 -2.91
CA LYS A 8 5.20 5.75 -3.07
C LYS A 8 5.44 4.44 -2.35
N ILE A 9 4.62 4.14 -1.35
CA ILE A 9 4.76 2.97 -0.49
C ILE A 9 3.55 2.06 -0.70
N LEU A 10 3.81 0.81 -1.03
CA LEU A 10 2.79 -0.25 -1.07
C LEU A 10 2.88 -1.09 0.21
N ILE A 11 1.75 -1.31 0.88
CA ILE A 11 1.65 -2.22 2.04
C ILE A 11 0.75 -3.41 1.69
N THR A 12 1.26 -4.64 1.76
CA THR A 12 0.39 -5.84 1.70
C THR A 12 -0.24 -6.08 3.07
N GLY A 13 -1.50 -6.53 3.11
CA GLY A 13 -2.24 -6.69 4.38
C GLY A 13 -2.52 -5.36 5.09
N ILE A 14 -2.77 -4.29 4.32
CA ILE A 14 -2.90 -2.91 4.83
C ILE A 14 -4.05 -2.73 5.86
N THR A 15 -5.06 -3.58 5.85
CA THR A 15 -6.17 -3.56 6.82
C THR A 15 -5.91 -4.43 8.06
N GLY A 16 -4.82 -5.20 8.06
CA GLY A 16 -4.39 -6.03 9.18
C GLY A 16 -3.90 -5.22 10.38
N LEU A 17 -3.61 -5.91 11.48
CA LEU A 17 -3.20 -5.26 12.74
C LEU A 17 -1.94 -4.40 12.55
N VAL A 18 -0.88 -4.95 11.96
CA VAL A 18 0.37 -4.22 11.73
C VAL A 18 0.22 -3.23 10.57
N GLY A 19 -0.45 -3.64 9.48
CA GLY A 19 -0.70 -2.80 8.32
C GLY A 19 -1.44 -1.51 8.66
N SER A 20 -2.47 -1.59 9.51
CA SER A 20 -3.25 -0.41 9.93
C SER A 20 -2.43 0.59 10.75
N VAL A 21 -1.56 0.12 11.66
CA VAL A 21 -0.66 0.99 12.45
C VAL A 21 0.34 1.69 11.53
N LEU A 22 0.95 0.96 10.59
CA LEU A 22 1.91 1.52 9.65
C LEU A 22 1.25 2.50 8.68
N LYS A 23 0.08 2.17 8.15
CA LYS A 23 -0.73 3.06 7.29
C LYS A 23 -0.97 4.39 7.99
N GLU A 24 -1.47 4.37 9.23
CA GLU A 24 -1.75 5.60 9.98
C GLU A 24 -0.49 6.44 10.26
N GLY A 25 0.63 5.80 10.57
CA GLY A 25 1.89 6.49 10.84
C GLY A 25 2.59 7.05 9.59
N LEU A 26 2.36 6.47 8.41
CA LEU A 26 3.09 6.82 7.18
C LEU A 26 2.30 7.73 6.23
N LYS A 27 0.95 7.69 6.24
CA LYS A 27 0.12 8.40 5.26
C LYS A 27 0.23 9.93 5.29
N SER A 28 0.78 10.51 6.36
CA SER A 28 1.04 11.96 6.45
C SER A 28 2.30 12.41 5.70
N GLU A 29 3.25 11.50 5.49
CA GLU A 29 4.57 11.80 4.92
C GLU A 29 4.79 11.14 3.55
N PHE A 30 4.12 10.03 3.29
CA PHE A 30 4.29 9.20 2.10
C PHE A 30 2.98 9.01 1.34
N ASP A 31 3.09 8.71 0.05
CA ASP A 31 1.96 8.29 -0.77
C ASP A 31 1.75 6.79 -0.53
N VAL A 32 0.92 6.46 0.45
CA VAL A 32 0.66 5.08 0.87
C VAL A 32 -0.50 4.50 0.06
N THR A 33 -0.29 3.32 -0.50
CA THR A 33 -1.32 2.46 -1.11
C THR A 33 -1.23 1.07 -0.50
N GLY A 34 -2.24 0.22 -0.72
CA GLY A 34 -2.20 -1.15 -0.20
C GLY A 34 -2.83 -2.21 -1.09
N ILE A 35 -2.55 -3.46 -0.74
CA ILE A 35 -3.26 -4.65 -1.22
C ILE A 35 -3.81 -5.37 0.00
N ASP A 36 -5.05 -5.82 -0.07
CA ASP A 36 -5.65 -6.69 0.95
C ASP A 36 -6.87 -7.42 0.38
N LEU A 37 -7.41 -8.39 1.10
CA LEU A 37 -8.70 -9.03 0.79
C LEU A 37 -9.90 -8.12 1.15
N LYS A 38 -9.66 -7.01 1.85
CA LYS A 38 -10.68 -6.05 2.29
C LYS A 38 -10.25 -4.63 1.91
N ASP A 39 -11.22 -3.80 1.56
CA ASP A 39 -10.95 -2.40 1.25
C ASP A 39 -10.61 -1.57 2.51
N SER A 40 -9.83 -0.51 2.33
CA SER A 40 -9.57 0.49 3.37
C SER A 40 -10.29 1.80 3.05
N ALA A 41 -11.02 2.35 4.02
CA ALA A 41 -11.83 3.56 3.80
C ALA A 41 -11.00 4.82 3.49
N ASP A 42 -9.74 4.87 3.95
CA ASP A 42 -8.96 6.12 4.00
C ASP A 42 -7.76 6.12 3.05
N VAL A 43 -7.46 4.99 2.41
CA VAL A 43 -6.26 4.80 1.57
C VAL A 43 -6.63 3.94 0.37
N GLN A 44 -6.11 4.31 -0.81
CA GLN A 44 -6.28 3.52 -2.02
C GLN A 44 -5.78 2.09 -1.80
N THR A 45 -6.71 1.15 -1.88
CA THR A 45 -6.44 -0.27 -1.65
C THR A 45 -6.90 -1.07 -2.87
N LEU A 46 -6.00 -1.89 -3.41
CA LEU A 46 -6.36 -2.90 -4.38
C LEU A 46 -6.90 -4.11 -3.61
N VAL A 47 -8.19 -4.39 -3.78
CA VAL A 47 -8.81 -5.59 -3.20
C VAL A 47 -8.49 -6.78 -4.10
N ALA A 48 -7.52 -7.61 -3.68
CA ALA A 48 -7.00 -8.72 -4.47
C ALA A 48 -6.44 -9.83 -3.57
N ASP A 49 -6.40 -11.05 -4.11
CA ASP A 49 -5.74 -12.17 -3.47
C ASP A 49 -4.26 -12.23 -3.87
N SER A 50 -3.35 -11.98 -2.92
CA SER A 50 -1.90 -12.00 -3.15
C SER A 50 -1.34 -13.34 -3.63
N THR A 51 -2.10 -14.45 -3.51
CA THR A 51 -1.70 -15.74 -4.08
C THR A 51 -1.86 -15.79 -5.60
N LYS A 52 -2.56 -14.82 -6.20
CA LYS A 52 -2.80 -14.73 -7.64
C LYS A 52 -2.02 -13.55 -8.23
N LEU A 53 -0.87 -13.86 -8.81
CA LEU A 53 0.09 -12.88 -9.33
C LEU A 53 -0.56 -11.84 -10.26
N ASP A 54 -1.43 -12.27 -11.17
CA ASP A 54 -2.06 -11.39 -12.15
C ASP A 54 -3.00 -10.36 -11.49
N GLU A 55 -3.60 -10.70 -10.34
CA GLU A 55 -4.48 -9.78 -9.61
C GLU A 55 -3.68 -8.68 -8.92
N ILE A 56 -2.47 -8.98 -8.43
CA ILE A 56 -1.69 -8.02 -7.64
C ILE A 56 -0.66 -7.23 -8.43
N THR A 57 -0.21 -7.73 -9.59
CA THR A 57 0.83 -7.09 -10.41
C THR A 57 0.61 -5.59 -10.65
N PRO A 58 -0.61 -5.11 -10.95
CA PRO A 58 -0.86 -3.68 -11.19
C PRO A 58 -0.55 -2.78 -9.98
N ALA A 59 -0.66 -3.28 -8.75
CA ALA A 59 -0.41 -2.48 -7.55
C ALA A 59 1.08 -2.24 -7.27
N PHE A 60 1.99 -2.99 -7.91
CA PHE A 60 3.44 -2.82 -7.76
C PHE A 60 4.02 -1.81 -8.76
N GLU A 61 3.24 -1.37 -9.76
CA GLU A 61 3.73 -0.47 -10.79
C GLU A 61 4.04 0.93 -10.24
N GLY A 62 5.28 1.37 -10.42
CA GLY A 62 5.71 2.73 -10.05
C GLY A 62 5.76 2.98 -8.55
N VAL A 63 5.77 1.92 -7.73
CA VAL A 63 6.01 1.95 -6.28
C VAL A 63 7.52 2.07 -6.01
N ASP A 64 7.89 2.89 -5.03
CA ASP A 64 9.30 3.07 -4.64
C ASP A 64 9.73 2.05 -3.56
N THR A 65 8.81 1.67 -2.67
CA THR A 65 9.05 0.75 -1.56
C THR A 65 7.84 -0.15 -1.32
N VAL A 66 8.09 -1.44 -1.08
CA VAL A 66 7.07 -2.41 -0.63
C VAL A 66 7.32 -2.78 0.83
N ILE A 67 6.27 -2.79 1.63
CA ILE A 67 6.24 -3.37 2.98
C ILE A 67 5.34 -4.60 2.90
N ASP A 68 5.96 -5.77 2.98
CA ASP A 68 5.27 -7.05 2.87
C ASP A 68 4.91 -7.62 4.26
N LEU A 69 3.61 -7.79 4.53
CA LEU A 69 3.06 -8.25 5.82
C LEU A 69 2.07 -9.41 5.70
N ALA A 70 1.58 -9.74 4.49
CA ALA A 70 0.55 -10.76 4.27
C ALA A 70 0.63 -11.38 2.86
#